data_AF-A0A817LBC6-F1
#
_entry.id   AF-A0A817LBC6-F1
#
_cell.length_a   1.000
_cell.length_b   1.000
_cell.length_c   1.000
_cell.angle_alpha   90.00
_cell.angle_beta   90.00
_cell.angle_gamma   90.00
#
_symmetry.space_group_name_H-M   'P 1'
#
loop_
_entity.id
_entity.type
_entity.pdbx_description
1 polymer ?
#
loop_
_entity_poly.entity_id
_entity_poly.type
_entity_poly.pdbx_seq_one_letter_code
_entity_poly.pdbx_strand_id
1 'polypeptide(L)' 'MIRSSYSLLLLVLIATVYSTDYFVEKFEDESYKKRWVQSTAKSDFGEFKLSHGKFYGDAKKDLGKSI' A
#
# COMPACT_ATOMS: atom_id res chain seq x y z
N MET A 1 -33.00 25.31 17.29
CA MET A 1 -32.17 24.13 17.65
C MET A 1 -31.75 23.28 16.45
N ILE A 2 -32.62 22.99 15.48
CA ILE A 2 -32.37 22.07 14.35
C ILE A 2 -31.24 22.53 13.39
N ARG A 3 -31.06 23.83 13.15
CA ARG A 3 -30.05 24.36 12.20
C ARG A 3 -28.60 24.24 12.69
N SER A 4 -28.40 24.18 14.01
CA SER A 4 -27.09 23.99 14.64
C SER A 4 -26.63 22.52 14.58
N SER A 5 -27.57 21.59 14.66
CA SER A 5 -27.30 20.14 14.59
C SER A 5 -26.70 19.72 13.25
N TYR A 6 -27.14 20.31 12.13
CA TYR A 6 -26.58 20.04 10.80
C TYR A 6 -25.17 20.61 10.64
N SER A 7 -24.88 21.79 11.20
CA SER A 7 -23.52 22.34 11.21
C SER A 7 -22.55 21.44 11.98
N LEU A 8 -22.99 20.88 13.12
CA LEU A 8 -22.16 19.98 13.91
C LEU A 8 -21.88 18.67 13.17
N LEU A 9 -22.91 18.08 12.55
CA LEU A 9 -22.78 16.88 11.72
C LEU A 9 -21.83 17.08 10.54
N LEU A 10 -21.88 18.25 9.89
CA LEU A 10 -21.02 18.55 8.75
C LEU A 10 -19.55 18.71 9.18
N LEU A 11 -19.28 19.30 10.35
CA LEU A 11 -17.93 19.39 10.90
C LEU A 11 -17.36 18.02 11.30
N VAL A 12 -18.18 17.14 11.88
CA VAL A 12 -17.78 15.76 12.22
C VAL A 12 -17.43 14.98 10.96
N LEU A 13 -18.22 15.11 9.88
CA LEU A 13 -17.93 14.44 8.61
C LEU A 13 -16.60 14.92 7.99
N ILE A 14 -16.33 16.22 8.00
CA ILE A 14 -15.06 16.78 7.46
C ILE A 14 -13.85 16.29 8.28
N ALA A 15 -13.98 16.18 9.60
CA ALA A 15 -12.90 15.68 10.45
C ALA A 15 -12.54 14.22 10.17
N THR A 16 -13.48 13.40 9.68
CA THR A 16 -13.26 11.97 9.39
C THR A 16 -12.63 11.66 8.03
N VAL A 17 -12.39 12.66 7.19
CA VAL A 17 -11.88 12.46 5.80
C VAL A 17 -10.36 12.28 5.74
N TYR A 18 -9.62 12.60 6.81
CA TYR A 18 -8.16 12.51 6.80
C TYR A 18 -7.69 11.09 7.11
N SER A 19 -7.41 10.31 6.06
CA SER A 19 -6.60 9.10 6.14
C SER A 19 -5.13 9.47 5.97
N THR A 20 -4.31 9.15 6.96
CA THR A 20 -2.86 9.33 6.85
C THR A 20 -2.24 8.05 6.30
N ASP A 21 -1.70 8.15 5.09
CA ASP A 21 -0.99 7.06 4.46
C ASP A 21 0.46 7.01 4.96
N TYR A 22 0.74 6.13 5.92
CA TYR A 22 2.08 5.98 6.49
C TYR A 22 3.07 5.26 5.58
N PHE A 23 2.57 4.37 4.72
CA PHE A 23 3.37 3.65 3.75
C PHE A 23 2.48 3.08 2.64
N VAL A 24 2.80 3.39 1.39
CA VAL A 24 2.11 2.86 0.21
C VAL A 24 3.16 2.33 -0.76
N GLU A 25 3.02 1.06 -1.14
CA GLU A 25 3.91 0.39 -2.08
C GLU A 25 3.06 -0.39 -3.09
N LYS A 26 3.25 -0.10 -4.37
CA LYS A 26 2.42 -0.62 -5.46
C LYS A 26 3.16 -1.61 -6.36
N PHE A 27 4.47 -1.79 -6.17
CA PHE A 27 5.26 -2.79 -6.90
C PHE A 27 5.12 -2.70 -8.44
N GLU A 28 4.96 -1.48 -8.96
CA GLU A 28 4.75 -1.23 -10.39
C GLU A 28 6.00 -1.58 -11.24
N ASP A 29 7.18 -1.57 -10.63
CA ASP A 29 8.47 -1.85 -11.26
C ASP A 29 9.53 -2.32 -10.24
N GLU A 30 10.76 -2.56 -10.72
CA GLU A 30 11.91 -2.92 -9.88
C GLU A 30 12.41 -1.81 -8.94
N SER A 31 11.80 -0.62 -8.95
CA SER A 31 12.22 0.49 -8.07
C SER A 31 12.06 0.14 -6.59
N TYR A 32 11.27 -0.88 -6.25
CA TYR A 32 11.16 -1.40 -4.89
C TYR A 32 12.53 -1.80 -4.31
N LYS A 33 13.50 -2.22 -5.14
CA LYS A 33 14.86 -2.56 -4.70
C LYS A 33 15.60 -1.37 -4.05
N LYS A 34 15.16 -0.13 -4.29
CA LYS A 34 15.70 1.08 -3.64
C LYS A 34 15.05 1.37 -2.28
N ARG A 35 13.85 0.84 -2.03
CA ARG A 35 13.04 1.08 -0.82
C ARG A 35 13.11 -0.10 0.17
N TRP A 36 13.33 -1.30 -0.36
CA TRP A 36 13.37 -2.55 0.39
C TRP A 36 14.80 -3.06 0.52
N VAL A 37 15.20 -3.42 1.74
CA VAL A 37 16.52 -3.98 2.04
C VAL A 37 16.37 -5.45 2.43
N GLN A 38 17.13 -6.34 1.77
CA GLN A 38 17.17 -7.75 2.14
C GLN A 38 18.05 -7.93 3.38
N SER A 39 17.53 -8.68 4.36
CA SER A 39 18.30 -9.02 5.55
C SER A 39 19.50 -9.91 5.21
N THR A 40 20.65 -9.62 5.81
CA THR A 40 21.89 -10.39 5.65
C THR A 40 22.22 -11.26 6.86
N ALA A 41 21.25 -11.47 7.76
CA ALA A 41 21.46 -12.22 9.01
C ALA A 41 21.77 -13.72 8.80
N LYS A 42 21.40 -14.27 7.64
CA LYS A 42 21.72 -15.64 7.20
C LYS A 42 21.99 -15.60 5.70
N SER A 43 22.83 -16.53 5.24
CA SER A 43 23.23 -16.62 3.83
C SER A 43 22.27 -17.44 2.96
N ASP A 44 21.28 -18.11 3.56
CA ASP A 44 20.33 -19.01 2.91
C ASP A 44 18.94 -18.39 2.71
N PHE A 45 18.81 -17.06 2.85
CA PHE A 45 17.55 -16.39 2.58
C PHE A 45 17.20 -16.44 1.09
N GLY A 46 15.94 -16.77 0.79
CA GLY A 46 15.38 -16.72 -0.55
C GLY A 46 15.44 -15.31 -1.15
N GLU A 47 15.52 -15.24 -2.47
CA GLU A 47 15.53 -14.00 -3.23
C GLU A 47 14.10 -13.56 -3.57
N PHE A 48 13.75 -12.31 -3.26
CA PHE A 48 12.46 -11.76 -3.68
C PHE A 48 12.48 -11.35 -5.15
N LYS A 49 11.61 -11.96 -5.94
CA LYS A 49 11.42 -11.61 -7.36
C LYS A 49 10.05 -10.98 -7.57
N LEU A 50 10.03 -9.93 -8.40
CA LEU A 50 8.78 -9.31 -8.82
C LEU A 50 8.09 -10.25 -9.82
N SER A 51 6.85 -10.64 -9.54
CA SER A 51 6.09 -11.54 -10.39
C SER A 51 4.60 -11.29 -10.23
N HIS A 52 3.85 -11.46 -11.32
CA HIS A 52 2.39 -11.48 -11.32
C HIS A 52 1.83 -12.90 -11.09
N GLY A 53 2.69 -13.89 -10.84
CA GLY A 53 2.30 -15.28 -10.67
C GLY A 53 1.70 -15.91 -11.94
N LYS A 54 1.13 -17.12 -11.78
CA LYS A 54 0.53 -17.89 -12.88
C LYS A 54 -0.86 -17.41 -13.28
N PHE A 55 -1.58 -16.77 -12.36
CA PHE A 55 -2.94 -16.27 -12.56
C PHE A 55 -2.99 -14.82 -12.07
N TYR A 56 -3.40 -13.91 -12.94
CA TYR A 56 -3.50 -12.47 -12.68
C TYR A 56 -4.68 -11.89 -13.48
N GLY A 57 -5.24 -10.79 -12.99
CA GLY A 57 -6.24 -10.00 -13.73
C GLY A 57 -5.58 -8.98 -14.65
N ASP A 58 -4.51 -8.34 -14.19
CA ASP A 58 -3.70 -7.39 -14.95
C ASP A 58 -2.21 -7.61 -14.62
N ALA A 59 -1.43 -8.01 -15.63
CA ALA A 59 -0.03 -8.36 -15.47
C ALA A 59 0.85 -7.22 -14.91
N LYS A 60 0.41 -5.96 -15.05
CA LYS A 60 1.15 -4.79 -14.54
C LYS A 60 0.68 -4.38 -13.16
N LYS A 61 -0.62 -4.46 -12.87
CA LYS A 61 -1.16 -4.05 -11.56
C LYS A 61 -1.04 -5.13 -10.50
N ASP A 62 -0.99 -6.39 -10.93
CA ASP A 62 -0.89 -7.54 -10.03
C ASP A 62 0.57 -8.00 -9.84
N LEU A 63 1.54 -7.17 -10.26
CA LEU A 63 2.94 -7.37 -9.88
C LEU A 63 3.07 -7.26 -8.37
N GLY A 64 3.66 -8.29 -7.76
CA GLY A 64 3.92 -8.35 -6.34
C GLY A 64 5.23 -9.07 -6.04
N LYS A 65 5.61 -9.09 -4.76
CA LYS A 65 6.76 -9.87 -4.31
C LYS A 65 6.39 -11.36 -4.22
N SER A 66 7.04 -12.17 -5.04
CA SER A 66 7.07 -13.63 -4.89
C SER A 66 8.36 -14.05 -4.20
N ILE A 67 8.22 -15.04 -3.30
CA ILE A 67 9.32 -15.85 -2.75
C ILE A 67 9.50 -17.08 -3.64
#